data_AF-A0A5R1NTD4-F1
#
_entry.id   AF-A0A5R1NTD4-F1
#
_cell.length_a   1.000
_cell.length_b   1.000
_cell.length_c   1.000
_cell.angle_alpha   90.00
_cell.angle_beta   90.00
_cell.angle_gamma   90.00
#
_symmetry.space_group_name_H-M   'P 1'
#
loop_
_entity.id
_entity.type
_entity.pdbx_description
1 polymer ?
#
loop_
_entity_poly.entity_id
_entity_poly.type
_entity_poly.pdbx_seq_one_letter_code
_entity_poly.pdbx_strand_id
1 'polypeptide(L)'
;MMKEVPVTQARADLSNLVNEVVYGHERITLTRHGKALAVLVSPEEAKLLDSIMSSSPDMNHAVQIVDTSGSRDNLGLAARYVEPNIESDQL
;
A
#
# COMPACT_ATOMS: atom_id res chain seq x y z
N MET A 1 -4.64 -3.08 -15.60
CA MET A 1 -5.89 -3.03 -14.80
C MET A 1 -5.64 -3.82 -13.52
N MET A 2 -6.64 -4.00 -12.65
CA MET A 2 -6.46 -4.72 -11.38
C MET A 2 -7.46 -5.87 -11.33
N LYS A 3 -6.95 -7.10 -11.29
CA LYS A 3 -7.75 -8.33 -11.40
C LYS A 3 -7.80 -9.03 -10.05
N GLU A 4 -8.97 -9.50 -9.65
CA GLU A 4 -9.15 -10.27 -8.42
C GLU A 4 -9.23 -11.77 -8.72
N VAL A 5 -8.42 -12.57 -8.04
CA VAL A 5 -8.37 -14.03 -8.24
C VAL A 5 -8.44 -14.75 -6.89
N PRO A 6 -9.37 -15.71 -6.70
CA PRO A 6 -9.40 -16.52 -5.49
C PRO A 6 -8.12 -17.35 -5.33
N VAL A 7 -7.58 -17.45 -4.11
CA VAL A 7 -6.35 -18.22 -3.82
C VAL A 7 -6.46 -19.68 -4.26
N THR A 8 -7.64 -20.29 -4.16
CA THR A 8 -7.87 -21.65 -4.63
C THR A 8 -7.63 -21.79 -6.13
N GLN A 9 -8.05 -20.80 -6.92
CA GLN A 9 -7.87 -20.78 -8.36
C GLN A 9 -6.42 -20.41 -8.72
N ALA A 10 -5.83 -19.45 -7.99
CA ALA A 10 -4.45 -19.04 -8.20
C ALA A 10 -3.45 -20.18 -7.97
N ARG A 11 -3.71 -21.08 -7.02
CA ARG A 11 -2.85 -22.27 -6.79
C ARG A 11 -2.82 -23.23 -7.97
N ALA A 12 -3.92 -23.36 -8.71
CA ALA A 12 -4.01 -24.27 -9.84
C ALA A 12 -3.29 -23.71 -11.09
N ASP A 13 -3.21 -22.38 -11.21
CA ASP A 13 -2.76 -21.69 -12.43
C ASP A 13 -1.64 -20.68 -12.17
N LEU A 14 -0.86 -20.89 -11.10
CA LEU A 14 0.11 -19.90 -10.60
C LEU A 14 1.11 -19.46 -11.66
N SER A 15 1.61 -20.40 -12.47
CA SER A 15 2.58 -20.12 -13.53
C SER A 15 2.05 -19.12 -14.56
N ASN A 16 0.79 -19.25 -14.95
CA ASN A 16 0.17 -18.33 -15.90
C ASN A 16 -0.04 -16.94 -15.27
N LEU A 17 -0.50 -16.89 -14.01
CA LEU A 17 -0.66 -15.61 -13.30
C LEU A 17 0.67 -14.88 -13.13
N VAL A 18 1.76 -15.59 -12.86
CA VAL A 18 3.10 -14.99 -12.78
C VAL A 18 3.53 -14.44 -14.15
N ASN A 19 3.29 -15.19 -15.24
CA ASN A 19 3.58 -14.70 -16.58
C ASN A 19 2.73 -13.47 -16.95
N GLU A 20 1.43 -13.45 -16.60
CA GLU A 20 0.57 -12.28 -16.78
C GLU A 20 1.11 -11.05 -16.03
N VAL A 21 1.61 -11.23 -14.81
CA VAL A 21 2.15 -10.13 -13.99
C VAL A 21 3.49 -9.63 -14.52
N VAL A 22 4.37 -10.53 -14.94
CA VAL A 22 5.71 -10.17 -15.45
C VAL A 22 5.64 -9.48 -16.81
N TYR A 23 4.81 -9.98 -17.73
CA TYR A 23 4.78 -9.49 -19.11
C TYR A 23 3.59 -8.56 -19.40
N GLY A 24 2.50 -8.68 -18.65
CA GLY A 24 1.32 -7.83 -18.78
C GLY A 24 1.42 -6.52 -17.99
N HIS A 25 2.40 -6.37 -17.10
CA HIS A 25 2.53 -5.25 -16.16
C HIS A 25 1.22 -4.97 -15.39
N GLU A 26 0.47 -6.03 -15.13
CA GLU A 26 -0.86 -5.99 -14.54
C GLU A 26 -0.79 -6.48 -13.08
N ARG A 27 -1.47 -5.78 -12.16
CA ARG A 27 -1.53 -6.18 -10.75
C ARG A 27 -2.67 -7.16 -10.51
N ILE A 28 -2.37 -8.25 -9.81
CA ILE A 28 -3.36 -9.28 -9.48
C ILE A 28 -3.54 -9.38 -7.97
N THR A 29 -4.75 -9.10 -7.50
CA THR A 29 -5.13 -9.23 -6.10
C THR A 29 -5.63 -10.64 -5.82
N LEU A 30 -4.95 -11.35 -4.93
CA LEU A 30 -5.38 -12.65 -4.44
C LEU A 30 -6.40 -12.47 -3.32
N THR A 31 -7.53 -13.17 -3.43
CA THR A 31 -8.61 -13.08 -2.45
C THR A 31 -8.92 -14.42 -1.79
N ARG A 32 -9.37 -14.38 -0.54
CA ARG A 32 -9.93 -15.52 0.17
C ARG A 32 -11.25 -15.11 0.82
N HIS A 33 -12.33 -15.81 0.50
CA HIS A 33 -13.69 -15.46 0.97
C HIS A 33 -14.06 -13.98 0.69
N GLY A 34 -13.66 -13.45 -0.48
CA GLY A 34 -13.93 -12.06 -0.87
C GLY A 34 -13.07 -11.01 -0.17
N LYS A 35 -12.10 -11.41 0.67
CA LYS A 35 -11.13 -10.50 1.28
C LYS A 35 -9.79 -10.56 0.56
N ALA A 36 -9.20 -9.41 0.27
CA ALA A 36 -7.84 -9.31 -0.27
C ALA A 36 -6.83 -9.89 0.74
N LEU A 37 -5.92 -10.73 0.23
CA LEU A 37 -4.91 -11.43 1.03
C LEU A 37 -3.50 -11.03 0.62
N ALA A 38 -3.24 -10.95 -0.68
CA ALA A 38 -1.94 -10.60 -1.23
C ALA A 38 -2.12 -9.97 -2.62
N VAL A 39 -1.11 -9.26 -3.11
CA VAL A 39 -1.09 -8.73 -4.48
C VAL A 39 0.18 -9.20 -5.16
N LEU A 40 0.04 -9.78 -6.35
CA LEU A 40 1.15 -10.09 -7.24
C LEU A 40 1.43 -8.87 -8.11
N VAL A 41 2.69 -8.46 -8.13
CA VAL A 41 3.20 -7.31 -8.88
C VAL A 41 4.48 -7.70 -9.62
N SER A 42 4.81 -6.95 -10.66
CA SER A 42 6.05 -7.15 -11.40
C SER A 42 7.27 -6.80 -10.51
N PRO A 43 8.44 -7.39 -10.77
CA PRO A 43 9.64 -7.14 -9.96
C PRO A 43 10.10 -5.68 -10.02
N GLU A 44 9.89 -4.99 -11.13
CA GLU A 44 10.13 -3.55 -11.29
C GLU A 44 9.24 -2.71 -10.40
N GLU A 45 7.96 -3.06 -10.31
CA GLU A 45 6.99 -2.35 -9.47
C GLU A 45 7.23 -2.62 -7.99
N ALA A 46 7.59 -3.86 -7.63
CA ALA A 46 8.00 -4.20 -6.27
C ALA A 46 9.19 -3.35 -5.81
N LYS A 47 10.20 -3.16 -6.68
CA LYS A 47 11.37 -2.31 -6.38
C LYS A 47 10.99 -0.83 -6.23
N LEU A 48 10.08 -0.34 -7.06
CA LEU A 48 9.58 1.03 -6.95
C LEU A 48 8.84 1.24 -5.63
N LEU A 49 7.98 0.28 -5.25
CA LEU A 49 7.25 0.32 -3.98
C LEU A 49 8.19 0.30 -2.78
N ASP A 50 9.19 -0.59 -2.80
CA ASP A 50 10.22 -0.70 -1.77
C ASP A 50 11.05 0.61 -1.65
N SER A 51 11.38 1.24 -2.78
CA SER A 51 12.09 2.52 -2.82
C SER A 51 11.26 3.67 -2.23
N ILE A 52 9.95 3.70 -2.51
CA ILE A 52 9.02 4.70 -1.96
C ILE A 52 8.86 4.50 -0.45
N MET A 53 8.67 3.26 -0.01
CA MET A 53 8.53 2.91 1.41
C MET A 53 9.81 3.23 2.19
N SER A 54 10.98 2.96 1.62
CA SER A 54 12.27 3.25 2.24
C SER A 54 12.62 4.73 2.27
N SER A 55 12.10 5.53 1.31
CA SER A 55 12.35 6.97 1.24
C SER A 55 11.46 7.80 2.18
N SER A 56 10.48 7.18 2.84
CA SER A 56 9.53 7.87 3.73
C SER A 56 9.67 7.34 5.17
N PRO A 57 10.63 7.82 5.98
CA PRO A 57 10.72 7.45 7.39
C PRO A 57 9.53 8.00 8.23
N ASP A 58 8.74 8.92 7.71
CA ASP A 58 7.67 9.61 8.44
C ASP A 58 6.28 9.34 7.87
N MET A 59 5.82 8.09 7.93
CA MET A 59 4.41 7.77 7.69
C MET A 59 3.82 6.86 8.76
N ASN A 60 4.26 7.05 10.01
CA ASN A 60 3.52 6.68 11.20
C ASN A 60 2.39 7.69 11.47
N HIS A 61 1.42 7.77 10.56
CA HIS A 61 0.08 8.26 10.90
C HIS A 61 -0.92 7.15 10.60
N ALA A 62 -0.85 6.11 11.43
CA ALA A 62 -1.92 5.15 11.57
C ALA A 62 -3.10 5.84 12.27
N VAL A 63 -4.13 6.19 11.52
CA VAL A 63 -5.50 6.18 12.05
C VAL A 63 -6.36 5.40 11.06
N GLN A 64 -6.41 4.10 11.31
CA GLN A 64 -7.48 3.23 10.84
C GLN A 64 -8.77 3.67 11.55
N ILE A 65 -9.62 4.41 10.85
CA ILE A 65 -11.05 4.46 11.23
C ILE A 65 -11.74 3.39 10.42
N VAL A 66 -11.69 2.16 10.94
CA VAL A 66 -12.69 1.14 10.63
C VAL A 66 -13.41 0.89 11.93
N ASP A 67 -14.59 1.51 12.09
CA ASP A 67 -15.80 0.78 12.47
C ASP A 67 -17.07 1.65 12.33
N THR A 68 -18.03 1.08 11.60
CA THR A 68 -19.47 1.00 11.88
C THR A 68 -20.17 2.22 12.53
N SER A 69 -21.02 2.87 11.73
CA SER A 69 -22.27 3.52 12.15
C SER A 69 -22.23 4.53 13.31
N GLY A 70 -22.14 5.82 12.94
CA GLY A 70 -22.83 6.92 13.63
C GLY A 70 -22.12 7.57 14.82
N SER A 71 -21.37 8.64 14.58
CA SER A 71 -21.49 9.92 15.31
C SER A 71 -20.67 11.00 14.60
N ARG A 72 -21.23 12.19 14.45
CA ARG A 72 -20.60 13.35 13.80
C ARG A 72 -20.20 14.35 14.88
N ASP A 73 -19.15 14.01 15.62
CA ASP A 73 -18.65 14.94 16.64
C ASP A 73 -17.10 14.93 16.61
N ASN A 74 -16.54 16.14 16.55
CA ASN A 74 -15.21 16.56 17.01
C ASN A 74 -13.92 15.80 16.62
N LEU A 75 -13.40 16.06 15.42
CA LEU A 75 -11.95 15.91 15.16
C LEU A 75 -11.31 17.30 15.02
N GLY A 76 -10.82 17.84 16.14
CA GLY A 76 -9.91 18.98 16.17
C GLY A 76 -8.48 18.53 15.90
N LEU A 77 -8.11 18.32 14.63
CA LEU A 77 -6.71 18.18 14.24
C LEU A 77 -6.09 19.57 14.04
N ALA A 78 -5.44 20.09 15.07
CA ALA A 78 -4.52 21.22 14.93
C ALA A 78 -3.11 20.64 14.71
N ALA A 79 -2.66 20.54 13.45
CA ALA A 79 -1.27 20.29 13.17
C ALA A 79 -0.46 21.55 13.52
N ARG A 80 0.43 21.46 14.52
CA ARG A 80 1.41 22.53 14.81
C ARG A 80 2.66 22.24 13.98
N TYR A 81 2.91 23.08 12.97
CA TYR A 81 4.18 23.10 12.26
C TYR A 81 5.29 23.51 13.24
N VAL A 82 6.29 22.65 13.42
CA VAL A 82 7.53 22.97 14.13
C VAL A 82 8.55 23.28 13.05
N GLU A 83 9.07 24.50 13.03
CA GLU A 83 10.06 24.91 12.04
C GLU A 83 11.33 24.04 12.21
N PRO A 84 11.86 23.44 11.13
CA PRO A 84 13.11 22.71 11.21
C PRO A 84 14.22 23.71 11.54
N ASN A 85 14.88 23.52 12.69
CA ASN A 85 16.03 24.30 13.11
C ASN A 85 17.19 24.00 12.16
N ILE A 86 17.33 24.80 11.10
CA ILE A 86 18.55 24.82 10.30
C ILE A 86 19.54 25.67 11.09
N GLU A 87 20.30 25.00 11.98
CA GLU A 87 21.48 25.59 12.59
C GLU A 87 22.36 26.11 11.44
N SER A 88 22.45 27.44 11.35
CA SER A 88 23.35 28.11 10.42
C SER A 88 24.76 27.92 10.96
N ASP A 89 25.38 26.81 10.58
CA ASP A 89 26.81 26.63 10.66
C ASP A 89 27.48 27.54 9.62
N GLN A 90 28.24 28.52 10.14
CA GLN A 90 29.29 29.32 9.49
C GLN A 90 28.94 30.27 8.33
N LEU A 91 29.12 31.58 8.57
CA LEU A 91 30.30 32.36 8.15
C LEU A 91 30.25 33.82 8.64
#